data_AF-A0A6J6C3E1-F1
#
_entry.id   AF-A0A6J6C3E1-F1
#
_cell.length_a   1.000
_cell.length_b   1.000
_cell.length_c   1.000
_cell.angle_alpha   90.00
_cell.angle_beta   90.00
_cell.angle_gamma   90.00
#
_symmetry.space_group_name_H-M   'P 1'
#
loop_
_entity.id
_entity.type
_entity.pdbx_description
1 polymer ?
#
loop_
_entity_poly.entity_id
_entity_poly.type
_entity_poly.pdbx_seq_one_letter_code
_entity_poly.pdbx_strand_id
1 'polypeptide(L)'
;MGLVNTAAIASHSRVHSLAFGPADFMASTGMPSSAPGTPSNEVPRALEYPLSEIVIAAHAYGKLAYDGPYFEIANQVGLSDSANTARALGADGKWAIHPDQISIINELFTPSEEEIETAQRIIDAFDNSSGAANFNGLMIDEASKKVAERLLERATRIHK
;
A
#
# COMPACT_ATOMS: atom_id res chain seq x y z
N MET A 1 -11.34 -18.11 8.86
CA MET A 1 -10.10 -17.43 8.42
C MET A 1 -10.40 -15.95 8.25
N GLY A 2 -9.52 -15.05 8.71
CA GLY A 2 -9.77 -13.60 8.64
C GLY A 2 -9.92 -13.09 7.21
N LEU A 3 -9.07 -13.57 6.29
CA LEU A 3 -9.04 -13.13 4.90
C LEU A 3 -10.41 -13.24 4.20
N VAL A 4 -11.04 -14.42 4.21
CA VAL A 4 -12.35 -14.65 3.57
C VAL A 4 -13.53 -13.88 4.20
N ASN A 5 -13.30 -13.18 5.32
CA ASN A 5 -14.29 -12.33 5.99
C ASN A 5 -13.85 -10.86 6.05
N THR A 6 -12.81 -10.47 5.29
CA THR A 6 -12.19 -9.13 5.35
C THR A 6 -13.18 -7.99 5.18
N ALA A 7 -14.10 -8.08 4.21
CA ALA A 7 -15.12 -7.06 4.00
C ALA A 7 -16.07 -6.89 5.20
N ALA A 8 -16.52 -8.01 5.80
CA ALA A 8 -17.39 -7.96 6.97
C ALA A 8 -16.66 -7.35 8.18
N ILE A 9 -15.39 -7.71 8.38
CA ILE A 9 -14.54 -7.12 9.43
C ILE A 9 -14.35 -5.62 9.19
N ALA A 10 -13.98 -5.21 7.97
CA ALA A 10 -13.75 -3.82 7.60
C ALA A 10 -14.99 -2.93 7.78
N SER A 11 -16.19 -3.49 7.54
CA SER A 11 -17.46 -2.76 7.66
C SER A 11 -17.81 -2.34 9.10
N HIS A 12 -17.20 -2.96 10.11
CA HIS A 12 -17.56 -2.72 11.49
C HIS A 12 -17.13 -1.31 11.95
N SER A 13 -18.03 -0.58 12.62
CA SER A 13 -17.84 0.84 12.97
C SER A 13 -16.62 1.11 13.86
N ARG A 14 -16.26 0.16 14.74
CA ARG A 14 -15.10 0.25 15.63
C ARG A 14 -13.77 -0.13 14.98
N VAL A 15 -13.77 -0.69 13.76
CA VAL A 15 -12.54 -1.00 13.05
C VAL A 15 -12.00 0.29 12.43
N HIS A 16 -10.71 0.55 12.64
CA HIS A 16 -10.01 1.72 12.09
C HIS A 16 -9.10 1.34 10.93
N SER A 17 -8.45 0.19 11.03
CA SER A 17 -7.53 -0.32 10.03
C SER A 17 -7.54 -1.84 9.99
N LEU A 18 -7.00 -2.39 8.90
CA LEU A 18 -6.63 -3.78 8.77
C LEU A 18 -5.11 -3.89 8.60
N ALA A 19 -4.50 -4.91 9.18
CA ALA A 19 -3.09 -5.20 9.03
C ALA A 19 -2.90 -6.64 8.55
N PHE A 20 -2.02 -6.85 7.58
CA PHE A 20 -1.69 -8.18 7.10
C PHE A 20 -0.65 -8.84 8.03
N GLY A 21 -0.94 -10.05 8.51
CA GLY A 21 0.00 -10.86 9.27
C GLY A 21 0.56 -11.99 8.40
N PRO A 22 1.69 -11.80 7.69
CA PRO A 22 2.16 -12.76 6.69
C PRO A 22 2.55 -14.11 7.31
N ALA A 23 3.21 -14.12 8.47
CA ALA A 23 3.61 -15.35 9.15
C ALA A 23 2.40 -16.18 9.61
N ASP A 24 1.43 -15.55 10.29
CA ASP A 24 0.22 -16.23 10.77
C ASP A 24 -0.70 -16.64 9.61
N PHE A 25 -0.73 -15.85 8.53
CA PHE A 25 -1.43 -16.21 7.31
C PHE A 25 -0.84 -17.48 6.70
N MET A 26 0.48 -17.54 6.53
CA MET A 26 1.17 -18.72 6.01
C MET A 26 0.92 -19.96 6.88
N ALA A 27 0.97 -19.80 8.21
CA ALA A 27 0.63 -20.88 9.13
C ALA A 27 -0.83 -21.35 8.98
N SER A 28 -1.77 -20.40 8.82
CA SER A 28 -3.20 -20.69 8.66
C SER A 28 -3.55 -21.37 7.33
N THR A 29 -2.80 -21.09 6.26
CA THR A 29 -3.02 -21.64 4.91
C THR A 29 -2.15 -22.84 4.60
N GLY A 30 -1.23 -23.22 5.49
CA GLY A 30 -0.32 -24.35 5.30
C GLY A 30 0.78 -24.06 4.28
N MET A 31 1.15 -22.79 4.06
CA MET A 31 2.26 -22.43 3.18
C MET A 31 3.58 -22.91 3.79
N PRO A 32 4.34 -23.79 3.11
CA PRO A 32 5.62 -24.25 3.62
C PRO A 32 6.65 -23.12 3.53
N SER A 33 7.32 -22.83 4.63
CA SER A 33 8.48 -21.95 4.65
C SER A 33 9.36 -22.21 5.88
N SER A 34 10.67 -22.02 5.71
CA SER A 34 11.66 -22.01 6.79
C SER A 34 11.90 -20.61 7.36
N ALA A 35 11.31 -19.57 6.77
CA ALA A 35 11.45 -18.17 7.16
C ALA A 35 10.07 -17.53 7.36
N PRO A 36 9.75 -17.00 8.57
CA PRO A 36 8.45 -16.37 8.83
C PRO A 36 8.16 -15.24 7.85
N GLY A 37 6.95 -15.24 7.28
CA GLY A 37 6.50 -14.19 6.37
C GLY A 37 7.19 -14.15 5.00
N THR A 38 8.08 -15.12 4.70
CA THR A 38 8.77 -15.22 3.41
C THR A 38 8.25 -16.44 2.64
N PRO A 39 7.57 -16.26 1.50
CA PRO A 39 7.09 -17.38 0.68
C PRO A 39 8.25 -18.11 -0.01
N SER A 40 7.98 -19.30 -0.58
CA SER A 40 8.95 -20.02 -1.40
C SER A 40 9.41 -19.18 -2.59
N ASN A 41 10.69 -19.30 -2.96
CA ASN A 41 11.26 -18.67 -4.15
C ASN A 41 10.62 -19.16 -5.47
N GLU A 42 9.92 -20.30 -5.46
CA GLU A 42 9.12 -20.76 -6.60
C GLU A 42 7.86 -19.90 -6.82
N VAL A 43 7.35 -19.28 -5.76
CA VAL A 43 6.16 -18.42 -5.76
C VAL A 43 6.41 -17.16 -4.92
N PRO A 44 7.39 -16.31 -5.29
CA PRO A 44 7.86 -15.20 -4.45
C PRO A 44 6.79 -14.12 -4.21
N ARG A 45 5.74 -14.10 -5.04
CA ARG A 45 4.61 -13.18 -4.99
C ARG A 45 3.35 -13.82 -4.34
N ALA A 46 3.48 -14.94 -3.63
CA ALA A 46 2.32 -15.64 -3.06
C ALA A 46 1.52 -14.82 -2.03
N LEU A 47 2.12 -13.77 -1.47
CA LEU A 47 1.50 -12.93 -0.44
C LEU A 47 0.82 -11.66 -0.98
N GLU A 48 0.87 -11.39 -2.29
CA GLU A 48 0.27 -10.15 -2.83
C GLU A 48 -1.25 -10.23 -2.89
N TYR A 49 -1.79 -11.40 -3.24
CA TYR A 49 -3.23 -11.62 -3.27
C TYR A 49 -3.88 -11.34 -1.90
N PRO A 50 -3.43 -11.96 -0.79
CA PRO A 50 -4.04 -11.69 0.51
C PRO A 50 -3.85 -10.22 0.94
N LEU A 51 -2.71 -9.60 0.64
CA LEU A 51 -2.53 -8.16 0.91
C LEU A 51 -3.49 -7.29 0.07
N SER A 52 -3.64 -7.58 -1.22
CA SER A 52 -4.53 -6.84 -2.12
C SER A 52 -5.99 -6.95 -1.66
N GLU A 53 -6.43 -8.13 -1.24
CA GLU A 53 -7.78 -8.32 -0.71
C GLU A 53 -8.01 -7.48 0.56
N ILE A 54 -7.03 -7.44 1.46
CA ILE A 54 -7.07 -6.59 2.66
C ILE A 54 -7.14 -5.10 2.29
N VAL A 55 -6.31 -4.65 1.34
CA VAL A 55 -6.29 -3.26 0.87
C VAL A 55 -7.63 -2.87 0.26
N ILE A 56 -8.17 -3.69 -0.63
CA ILE A 56 -9.47 -3.46 -1.27
C ILE A 56 -10.58 -3.38 -0.21
N ALA A 57 -10.63 -4.33 0.71
CA ALA A 57 -11.64 -4.37 1.75
C ALA A 57 -11.54 -3.16 2.70
N ALA A 58 -10.33 -2.79 3.13
CA ALA A 58 -10.14 -1.64 4.01
C ALA A 58 -10.64 -0.34 3.33
N HIS A 59 -10.16 -0.06 2.11
CA HIS A 59 -10.50 1.17 1.40
C HIS A 59 -11.96 1.25 1.00
N ALA A 60 -12.62 0.12 0.71
CA ALA A 60 -14.06 0.07 0.43
C ALA A 60 -14.93 0.60 1.59
N TYR A 61 -14.41 0.56 2.82
CA TYR A 61 -15.08 1.07 4.03
C TYR A 61 -14.35 2.26 4.67
N GLY A 62 -13.47 2.94 3.92
CA GLY A 62 -12.73 4.11 4.39
C GLY A 62 -11.80 3.81 5.57
N LYS A 63 -11.26 2.59 5.64
CA LYS A 63 -10.29 2.14 6.65
C LYS A 63 -8.89 2.15 6.08
N LEU A 64 -7.88 2.27 6.95
CA LEU A 64 -6.48 2.17 6.55
C LEU A 64 -6.07 0.70 6.37
N ALA A 65 -5.15 0.43 5.46
CA ALA A 65 -4.57 -0.89 5.22
C ALA A 65 -3.06 -0.87 5.47
N TYR A 66 -2.57 -1.78 6.29
CA TYR A 66 -1.15 -1.91 6.60
C TYR A 66 -0.61 -3.26 6.16
N ASP A 67 0.57 -3.24 5.54
CA ASP A 67 1.38 -4.43 5.40
C ASP A 67 2.06 -4.80 6.73
N GLY A 68 2.35 -6.09 6.89
CA GLY A 68 2.89 -6.68 8.09
C GLY A 68 4.40 -6.56 8.25
N PRO A 69 4.98 -7.27 9.23
CA PRO A 69 6.41 -7.31 9.46
C PRO A 69 7.18 -7.89 8.27
N TYR A 70 8.40 -7.38 8.07
CA TYR A 70 9.45 -8.05 7.31
C TYR A 70 10.49 -8.58 8.29
N PHE A 71 10.73 -9.89 8.29
CA PHE A 71 11.45 -10.57 9.38
C PHE A 71 12.97 -10.58 9.22
N GLU A 72 13.50 -10.40 8.01
CA GLU A 72 14.95 -10.36 7.78
C GLU A 72 15.54 -8.97 8.07
N ILE A 73 15.85 -8.72 9.35
CA ILE A 73 16.29 -7.40 9.84
C ILE A 73 17.51 -6.85 9.08
N ALA A 74 18.50 -7.69 8.78
CA ALA A 74 19.73 -7.28 8.10
C ALA A 74 19.55 -7.08 6.58
N ASN A 75 18.44 -7.54 6.00
CA ASN A 75 18.19 -7.51 4.57
C ASN A 75 17.37 -6.26 4.20
N GLN A 76 18.05 -5.11 4.15
CA GLN A 76 17.43 -3.83 3.83
C GLN A 76 16.88 -3.79 2.39
N VAL A 77 17.52 -4.46 1.43
CA VAL A 77 17.04 -4.52 0.04
C VAL A 77 15.70 -5.24 -0.03
N GLY A 78 15.60 -6.42 0.61
CA GLY A 78 14.34 -7.15 0.64
C GLY A 78 13.23 -6.43 1.41
N LEU A 79 13.56 -5.67 2.45
CA LEU A 79 12.61 -4.77 3.11
C LEU A 79 12.09 -3.71 2.12
N SER A 80 12.98 -3.05 1.37
CA SER A 80 12.61 -2.03 0.39
C SER A 80 11.72 -2.60 -0.71
N ASP A 81 12.05 -3.79 -1.24
CA ASP A 81 11.24 -4.46 -2.28
C ASP A 81 9.85 -4.85 -1.75
N SER A 82 9.78 -5.36 -0.51
CA SER A 82 8.52 -5.69 0.16
C SER A 82 7.68 -4.43 0.40
N ALA A 83 8.27 -3.36 0.90
CA ALA A 83 7.59 -2.08 1.16
C ALA A 83 7.10 -1.41 -0.13
N ASN A 84 7.90 -1.41 -1.19
CA ASN A 84 7.51 -0.89 -2.51
C ASN A 84 6.33 -1.68 -3.08
N THR A 85 6.37 -3.00 -2.96
CA THR A 85 5.25 -3.86 -3.38
C THR A 85 3.98 -3.52 -2.61
N ALA A 86 4.04 -3.43 -1.28
CA ALA A 86 2.90 -3.07 -0.45
C ALA A 86 2.33 -1.68 -0.80
N ARG A 87 3.19 -0.68 -0.98
CA ARG A 87 2.80 0.67 -1.42
C ARG A 87 2.11 0.63 -2.78
N ALA A 88 2.67 -0.08 -3.75
CA ALA A 88 2.11 -0.20 -5.10
C ALA A 88 0.73 -0.89 -5.12
N LEU A 89 0.48 -1.80 -4.18
CA LEU A 89 -0.83 -2.43 -3.99
C LEU A 89 -1.85 -1.52 -3.30
N GLY A 90 -1.41 -0.38 -2.75
CA GLY A 90 -2.28 0.62 -2.11
C GLY A 90 -2.29 0.58 -0.58
N ALA A 91 -1.30 -0.06 0.06
CA ALA A 91 -1.15 0.00 1.51
C ALA A 91 -0.77 1.43 1.98
N ASP A 92 -1.26 1.79 3.17
CA ASP A 92 -1.00 3.08 3.84
C ASP A 92 0.30 3.06 4.65
N GLY A 93 0.84 1.88 4.97
CA GLY A 93 2.07 1.72 5.73
C GLY A 93 2.52 0.27 5.84
N LYS A 94 3.64 0.07 6.53
CA LYS A 94 4.20 -1.24 6.88
C LYS A 94 4.63 -1.25 8.34
N TRP A 95 4.50 -2.39 9.02
CA TRP A 95 4.99 -2.53 10.39
C TRP A 95 6.53 -2.54 10.44
N ALA A 96 7.10 -1.73 11.31
CA ALA A 96 8.50 -1.81 11.73
C ALA A 96 8.60 -2.66 13.01
N ILE A 97 9.40 -3.72 12.98
CA ILE A 97 9.69 -4.57 14.15
C ILE A 97 11.11 -4.38 14.68
N HIS A 98 11.92 -3.59 13.98
CA HIS A 98 13.26 -3.21 14.38
C HIS A 98 13.50 -1.72 14.04
N PRO A 99 14.23 -0.94 14.87
CA PRO A 99 14.50 0.47 14.62
C PRO A 99 15.09 0.76 13.22
N ASP A 100 15.98 -0.11 12.73
CA ASP A 100 16.63 0.03 11.41
C ASP A 100 15.64 0.03 10.23
N GLN A 101 14.41 -0.46 10.44
CA GLN A 101 13.37 -0.49 9.40
C GLN A 101 12.62 0.83 9.28
N ILE A 102 12.65 1.68 10.33
CA ILE A 102 11.81 2.88 10.44
C ILE A 102 12.12 3.86 9.31
N SER A 103 13.40 4.15 9.06
CA SER A 103 13.80 5.15 8.06
C SER A 103 13.34 4.73 6.65
N ILE A 104 13.62 3.49 6.27
CA ILE A 104 13.28 2.95 4.94
C ILE A 104 11.76 2.91 4.75
N ILE A 105 11.00 2.46 5.76
CA ILE A 105 9.54 2.42 5.67
C ILE A 105 8.97 3.85 5.55
N ASN A 106 9.43 4.79 6.37
CA ASN A 106 8.94 6.17 6.31
C ASN A 106 9.26 6.83 4.97
N GLU A 107 10.48 6.67 4.46
CA GLU A 107 10.89 7.19 3.16
C GLU A 107 9.99 6.66 2.04
N LEU A 108 9.81 5.34 1.97
CA LEU A 108 9.02 4.72 0.90
C LEU A 108 7.54 5.07 0.98
N PHE A 109 6.95 5.21 2.17
CA PHE A 109 5.53 5.53 2.33
C PHE A 109 5.24 7.04 2.36
N THR A 110 6.26 7.90 2.29
CA THR A 110 6.09 9.35 2.13
C THR A 110 6.09 9.70 0.64
N PRO A 111 5.04 10.37 0.11
CA PRO A 111 5.08 10.87 -1.28
C PRO A 111 6.29 11.77 -1.51
N SER A 112 7.01 11.56 -2.60
CA SER A 112 8.16 12.40 -2.94
C SER A 112 7.72 13.78 -3.45
N GLU A 113 8.62 14.76 -3.43
CA GLU A 113 8.37 16.08 -4.01
C GLU A 113 7.99 15.99 -5.50
N GLU A 114 8.63 15.08 -6.24
CA GLU A 114 8.34 14.83 -7.66
C GLU A 114 6.93 14.26 -7.87
N GLU A 115 6.50 13.34 -7.02
CA GLU A 115 5.14 12.78 -7.08
C GLU A 115 4.08 13.84 -6.75
N ILE A 116 4.36 14.70 -5.76
CA ILE A 116 3.50 15.82 -5.39
C ILE A 116 3.41 16.83 -6.53
N GLU A 117 4.53 17.23 -7.12
CA GLU A 117 4.56 18.17 -8.26
C GLU A 117 3.79 17.60 -9.46
N THR A 118 4.02 16.33 -9.77
CA THR A 118 3.34 15.64 -10.87
C THR A 118 1.83 15.59 -10.63
N ALA A 119 1.39 15.25 -9.42
CA ALA A 119 -0.02 15.23 -9.06
C ALA A 119 -0.67 16.62 -9.20
N GLN A 120 -0.01 17.69 -8.75
CA GLN A 120 -0.51 19.06 -8.90
C GLN A 120 -0.67 19.42 -10.39
N ARG A 121 0.33 19.10 -11.21
CA ARG A 121 0.30 19.37 -12.65
C ARG A 121 -0.80 18.60 -13.39
N ILE A 122 -1.11 17.37 -12.96
CA ILE A 122 -2.23 16.58 -13.51
C ILE A 122 -3.56 17.27 -13.20
N ILE A 123 -3.75 17.73 -11.96
CA ILE A 123 -4.98 18.43 -11.54
C ILE A 123 -5.13 19.73 -12.34
N ASP A 124 -4.07 20.54 -12.43
CA ASP A 124 -4.08 21.79 -13.17
C ASP A 124 -4.38 21.58 -14.66
N ALA A 125 -3.80 20.54 -15.27
CA ALA A 125 -4.04 20.21 -16.67
C ALA A 125 -5.49 19.73 -16.92
N PHE A 126 -6.07 18.96 -16.00
CA PHE A 126 -7.47 18.55 -16.09
C PHE A 126 -8.44 19.72 -15.89
N ASP A 127 -8.20 20.58 -14.90
CA ASP A 127 -9.09 21.69 -14.56
C ASP A 127 -9.15 22.77 -15.66
N ASN A 128 -8.10 22.88 -16.48
CA ASN A 128 -8.08 23.75 -17.67
C ASN A 128 -8.62 23.06 -18.94
N SER A 129 -9.17 21.85 -18.83
CA SER A 129 -9.68 21.07 -19.96
C SER A 129 -11.21 21.11 -20.06
N SER A 130 -11.77 20.50 -21.11
CA SER A 130 -13.22 20.26 -21.23
C SER A 130 -13.61 18.82 -20.88
N GLY A 131 -12.93 18.22 -19.89
CA GLY A 131 -13.21 16.88 -19.35
C GLY A 131 -12.16 15.81 -19.66
N ALA A 132 -11.19 16.11 -20.53
CA ALA A 132 -10.00 15.30 -20.76
C ALA A 132 -8.87 16.16 -21.35
N ALA A 133 -7.61 15.82 -21.06
CA ALA A 133 -6.43 16.51 -21.59
C ALA A 133 -5.30 15.55 -21.95
N ASN A 134 -4.35 16.02 -22.76
CA ASN A 134 -3.07 15.35 -22.96
C ASN A 134 -2.06 15.89 -21.94
N PHE A 135 -1.44 15.00 -21.17
CA PHE A 135 -0.36 15.32 -20.24
C PHE A 135 0.83 14.42 -20.53
N ASN A 136 1.93 14.98 -21.06
CA ASN A 136 3.14 14.24 -21.42
C ASN A 136 2.88 13.00 -22.31
N GLY A 137 1.93 13.09 -23.24
CA GLY A 137 1.57 11.97 -24.11
C GLY A 137 0.55 10.99 -23.52
N LEU A 138 0.11 11.19 -22.28
CA LEU A 138 -0.94 10.42 -21.63
C LEU A 138 -2.28 11.15 -21.70
N MET A 139 -3.37 10.42 -21.93
CA MET A 139 -4.71 10.97 -21.75
C MET A 139 -5.01 11.00 -20.25
N ILE A 140 -5.36 12.17 -19.74
CA ILE A 140 -5.85 12.37 -18.37
C ILE A 140 -7.32 12.75 -18.38
N ASP A 141 -8.05 12.26 -17.39
CA ASP A 141 -9.48 12.44 -17.19
C ASP A 141 -9.82 12.56 -15.68
N GLU A 142 -11.10 12.47 -15.33
CA GLU A 142 -11.56 12.55 -13.94
C GLU A 142 -10.96 11.44 -13.05
N ALA A 143 -10.69 10.25 -13.59
CA ALA A 143 -10.06 9.18 -12.84
C ALA A 143 -8.59 9.49 -12.54
N SER A 144 -7.87 10.05 -13.50
CA SER A 144 -6.48 10.50 -13.32
C SER A 144 -6.41 11.63 -12.28
N LYS A 145 -7.35 12.58 -12.31
CA LYS A 145 -7.49 13.62 -11.29
C LYS A 145 -7.69 13.02 -9.88
N LYS A 146 -8.60 12.06 -9.72
CA LYS A 146 -8.85 11.40 -8.42
C LYS A 146 -7.63 10.68 -7.86
N VAL A 147 -6.79 10.10 -8.73
CA VAL A 147 -5.52 9.48 -8.31
C VAL A 147 -4.56 10.54 -7.78
N ALA A 148 -4.40 11.66 -8.49
CA ALA A 148 -3.57 12.77 -8.07
C ALA A 148 -4.05 13.41 -6.75
N GLU A 149 -5.35 13.65 -6.60
CA GLU A 149 -5.95 14.20 -5.38
C GLU A 149 -5.67 13.31 -4.16
N ARG A 150 -5.83 11.98 -4.28
CA ARG A 150 -5.53 11.03 -3.20
C ARG A 150 -4.06 11.09 -2.77
N LEU A 151 -3.15 11.30 -3.71
CA LEU A 151 -1.72 11.46 -3.40
C LEU A 151 -1.46 12.74 -2.59
N LEU A 152 -2.07 13.86 -2.99
CA LEU A 152 -1.94 15.14 -2.29
C LEU A 152 -2.61 15.13 -0.90
N GLU A 153 -3.75 14.45 -0.75
CA GLU A 153 -4.38 14.22 0.55
C GLU A 153 -3.44 13.47 1.49
N ARG A 154 -2.75 12.43 0.99
CA ARG A 154 -1.77 11.68 1.77
C ARG A 154 -0.57 12.54 2.17
N ALA A 155 0.00 13.31 1.24
CA ALA A 155 1.09 14.24 1.53
C ALA A 155 0.69 15.25 2.62
N THR A 156 -0.52 15.81 2.53
CA THR A 156 -1.05 16.76 3.51
C THR A 156 -1.19 16.15 4.91
N ARG A 157 -1.52 14.87 5.02
CA ARG A 157 -1.62 14.18 6.33
C ARG A 157 -0.26 13.96 7.00
N ILE A 158 0.80 13.76 6.22
CA ILE A 158 2.14 13.45 6.73
C ILE A 158 2.88 14.74 7.16
N HIS A 159 2.63 15.86 6.48
CA HIS A 159 3.29 17.14 6.78
C HIS A 159 2.59 18.01 7.83
N LYS A 160 1.49 17.53 8.45
CA LYS A 160 0.81 18.18 9.58
C LYS A 160 1.45 17.79 10.90
#